data_AF-A0A943M015-F1
#
_entry.id   AF-A0A943M015-F1
#
_cell.length_a   1.000
_cell.length_b   1.000
_cell.length_c   1.000
_cell.angle_alpha   90.00
_cell.angle_beta   90.00
_cell.angle_gamma   90.00
#
_symmetry.space_group_name_H-M   'P 1'
#
loop_
_entity.id
_entity.type
_entity.pdbx_description
1 polymer ?
#
loop_
_entity_poly.entity_id
_entity_poly.type
_entity_poly.pdbx_seq_one_letter_code
_entity_poly.pdbx_strand_id
1 'polypeptide(L)'
;CPCGLMVSIPLAFLGGIGSASKQGVLIKSGAVLEDLIRVDTYVFDKTGTLTEGVFHVKDIVPYKFEKERLLELAALAESYSKHPVALSLAEAYGKPAESTRIKDVKEEPGYGVHAFVDGLEVYAGNTRLMNREGILYAQTEKDGTAVHVAVDGKYAGYILIADTIRKDTGKLMRWMRKKNMGTVMLTGDN
;
A
#
# COMPACT_ATOMS: atom_id res chain seq x y z
N CYS A 1 29.67 -10.20 49.62
CA CYS A 1 29.08 -9.58 48.42
C CYS A 1 29.19 -10.59 47.27
N PRO A 2 28.10 -11.09 46.67
CA PRO A 2 28.19 -12.13 45.64
C PRO A 2 28.67 -11.50 44.33
N CYS A 3 29.98 -11.58 44.06
CA CYS A 3 30.61 -10.97 42.87
C CYS A 3 30.01 -11.46 41.55
N GLY A 4 29.49 -12.70 41.50
CA GLY A 4 28.85 -13.27 40.30
C GLY A 4 27.47 -12.69 40.00
N LEU A 5 26.72 -12.22 41.01
CA LEU A 5 25.37 -11.70 40.81
C LEU A 5 25.41 -10.39 40.01
N MET A 6 26.38 -9.52 40.29
CA MET A 6 26.54 -8.22 39.60
C MET A 6 26.81 -8.36 38.10
N VAL A 7 27.48 -9.43 37.67
CA VAL A 7 27.86 -9.63 36.26
C VAL A 7 26.82 -10.45 35.49
N SER A 8 25.97 -11.21 36.19
CA SER A 8 25.01 -12.13 35.58
C SER A 8 23.96 -11.45 34.69
N ILE A 9 23.38 -10.34 35.17
CA ILE A 9 22.30 -9.63 34.47
C ILE A 9 22.82 -8.97 33.17
N PRO A 10 23.91 -8.16 33.20
CA PRO A 10 24.47 -7.59 31.97
C PRO A 10 24.88 -8.63 30.94
N LEU A 11 25.46 -9.77 31.37
CA LEU A 11 25.83 -10.86 30.46
C LEU A 11 24.61 -11.50 29.79
N ALA A 12 23.53 -11.72 30.53
CA ALA A 12 22.29 -12.27 29.98
C ALA A 12 21.69 -11.33 28.91
N PHE A 13 21.64 -10.02 29.18
CA PHE A 13 21.16 -9.03 28.22
C PHE A 13 22.05 -8.96 26.97
N LEU A 14 23.37 -8.86 27.13
CA LEU A 14 24.30 -8.82 26.00
C LEU A 14 24.22 -10.09 25.16
N GLY A 15 24.13 -11.27 25.80
CA GLY A 15 23.93 -12.54 25.12
C GLY A 15 22.61 -12.59 24.35
N GLY A 16 21.51 -12.13 24.96
CA GLY A 16 20.20 -12.07 24.33
C GLY A 16 20.16 -11.12 23.13
N ILE A 17 20.65 -9.89 23.29
CA ILE A 17 20.73 -8.89 22.22
C ILE A 17 21.62 -9.40 21.07
N GLY A 18 22.78 -9.99 21.41
CA GLY A 18 23.68 -10.57 20.42
C GLY A 18 23.06 -11.73 19.63
N SER A 19 22.29 -12.59 20.30
CA SER A 19 21.58 -13.71 19.66
C SER A 19 20.43 -13.22 18.75
N ALA A 20 19.68 -12.22 19.19
CA ALA A 20 18.64 -11.57 18.38
C ALA A 20 19.23 -10.92 17.12
N SER A 21 20.36 -10.22 17.26
CA SER A 21 21.03 -9.54 16.13
C SER A 21 21.54 -10.52 15.06
N LYS A 22 22.02 -11.71 15.46
CA LYS A 22 22.37 -12.79 14.50
C LYS A 22 21.19 -13.29 13.68
N GLN A 23 19.97 -13.06 14.16
CA GLN A 23 18.71 -13.41 13.48
C GLN A 23 18.09 -12.19 12.77
N GLY A 24 18.83 -11.07 12.65
CA GLY A 24 18.36 -9.85 11.99
C GLY A 24 17.44 -8.97 12.85
N VAL A 25 17.33 -9.24 14.16
CA VAL A 25 16.52 -8.43 15.09
C VAL A 25 17.42 -7.49 15.87
N LEU A 26 17.33 -6.19 15.59
CA LEU A 26 18.07 -5.15 16.29
C LEU A 26 17.30 -4.69 17.53
N ILE A 27 17.90 -4.85 18.71
CA ILE A 27 17.35 -4.41 19.99
C ILE A 27 18.20 -3.24 20.51
N LYS A 28 17.58 -2.08 20.74
CA LYS A 28 18.28 -0.84 21.09
C LYS A 28 18.90 -0.85 22.49
N SER A 29 18.28 -1.51 23.46
CA SER A 29 18.77 -1.58 24.85
C SER A 29 18.16 -2.75 25.62
N GLY A 30 18.75 -3.09 26.77
CA GLY A 30 18.20 -4.09 27.69
C GLY A 30 16.83 -3.72 28.25
N ALA A 31 16.55 -2.42 28.46
CA ALA A 31 15.24 -1.94 28.91
C ALA A 31 14.11 -2.34 27.94
N VAL A 32 14.37 -2.32 26.63
CA VAL A 32 13.39 -2.77 25.62
C VAL A 32 13.06 -4.26 25.77
N LEU A 33 14.04 -5.10 26.16
CA LEU A 33 13.79 -6.52 26.42
C LEU A 33 12.92 -6.72 27.67
N GLU A 34 13.14 -5.92 28.71
CA GLU A 34 12.32 -5.96 29.92
C GLU A 34 10.87 -5.53 29.64
N ASP A 35 10.69 -4.46 28.86
CA ASP A 35 9.38 -4.00 28.43
C ASP A 35 8.67 -5.06 27.57
N LEU A 36 9.37 -5.68 26.62
CA LEU A 36 8.83 -6.72 25.75
C LEU A 36 8.28 -7.93 26.51
N ILE A 37 8.84 -8.28 27.68
CA ILE A 37 8.34 -9.38 28.52
C ILE A 37 6.93 -9.08 29.06
N ARG A 38 6.59 -7.80 29.22
CA ARG A 38 5.31 -7.35 29.79
C ARG A 38 4.25 -7.07 28.73
N VAL A 39 4.61 -7.10 27.44
CA VAL A 39 3.69 -6.82 26.34
C VAL A 39 2.70 -7.97 26.17
N ASP A 40 1.42 -7.65 26.23
CA ASP A 40 0.33 -8.58 25.91
C ASP A 40 -0.35 -8.26 24.57
N THR A 41 -0.25 -7.01 24.11
CA THR A 41 -0.97 -6.47 22.95
C THR A 41 0.00 -5.82 21.98
N TYR A 42 -0.09 -6.23 20.72
CA TYR A 42 0.72 -5.72 19.62
C TYR A 42 -0.16 -4.91 18.67
N VAL A 43 0.26 -3.67 18.43
CA VAL A 43 -0.41 -2.79 17.48
C VAL A 43 0.45 -2.70 16.23
N PHE A 44 -0.10 -3.14 15.11
CA PHE A 44 0.57 -3.17 13.83
C PHE A 44 0.12 -1.99 12.97
N ASP A 45 1.09 -1.28 12.39
CA ASP A 45 0.82 -0.52 11.18
C ASP A 45 0.56 -1.49 10.00
N LYS A 46 -0.25 -1.08 9.02
CA LYS A 46 -0.54 -1.94 7.86
C LYS A 46 0.55 -1.81 6.80
N THR A 47 0.70 -0.61 6.26
CA THR A 47 1.45 -0.33 5.04
C THR A 47 2.96 -0.46 5.28
N GLY A 48 3.62 -1.35 4.55
CA GLY A 48 5.06 -1.65 4.70
C GLY A 48 5.43 -2.49 5.93
N THR A 49 4.50 -2.68 6.88
CA THR A 49 4.69 -3.51 8.08
C THR A 49 4.05 -4.89 7.90
N LEU A 50 2.73 -4.97 7.76
CA LEU A 50 2.01 -6.22 7.44
C LEU A 50 2.00 -6.52 5.95
N THR A 51 2.18 -5.48 5.15
CA THR A 51 2.31 -5.51 3.70
C THR A 51 3.73 -5.17 3.25
N GLU A 52 4.01 -5.37 1.98
CA GLU A 52 5.34 -5.15 1.39
C GLU A 52 5.59 -3.68 1.04
N GLY A 53 4.54 -2.84 1.04
CA GLY A 53 4.63 -1.47 0.53
C GLY A 53 4.71 -1.43 -1.00
N VAL A 54 4.31 -2.53 -1.65
CA VAL A 54 4.36 -2.72 -3.10
C VAL A 54 2.92 -2.89 -3.57
N PHE A 55 2.45 -1.91 -4.33
CA PHE A 55 1.10 -1.86 -4.85
C PHE A 55 1.01 -2.59 -6.18
N HIS A 56 -0.03 -3.40 -6.36
CA HIS A 56 -0.37 -3.99 -7.66
C HIS A 56 -1.84 -3.82 -7.98
N VAL A 57 -2.15 -3.86 -9.27
CA VAL A 57 -3.53 -3.93 -9.75
C VAL A 57 -4.14 -5.26 -9.31
N LYS A 58 -5.10 -5.17 -8.38
CA LYS A 58 -5.87 -6.29 -7.85
C LYS A 58 -7.05 -6.64 -8.75
N ASP A 59 -7.73 -5.63 -9.30
CA ASP A 59 -8.89 -5.83 -10.16
C ASP A 59 -9.08 -4.64 -11.12
N ILE A 60 -9.71 -4.89 -12.26
CA ILE A 60 -10.05 -3.87 -13.24
C ILE A 60 -11.52 -4.05 -13.57
N VAL A 61 -12.32 -3.04 -13.22
CA VAL A 61 -13.78 -3.09 -13.27
C VAL A 61 -14.29 -2.02 -14.23
N PRO A 62 -14.48 -2.36 -15.51
CA PRO A 62 -14.99 -1.41 -16.50
C PRO A 62 -16.48 -1.17 -16.36
N TYR A 63 -16.93 0.01 -16.81
CA TYR A 63 -18.34 0.37 -16.94
C TYR A 63 -18.65 0.79 -18.36
N LYS A 64 -19.36 -0.07 -19.12
CA LYS A 64 -19.64 0.14 -20.56
C LYS A 64 -18.38 0.47 -21.37
N PHE A 65 -17.26 -0.11 -20.97
CA PHE A 65 -15.93 0.14 -21.52
C PHE A 65 -15.15 -1.16 -21.59
N GLU A 66 -14.07 -1.20 -22.37
CA GLU A 66 -13.20 -2.38 -22.43
C GLU A 66 -12.16 -2.36 -21.30
N LYS A 67 -11.90 -3.53 -20.71
CA LYS A 67 -11.00 -3.68 -19.56
C LYS A 67 -9.57 -3.26 -19.92
N GLU A 68 -9.10 -3.69 -21.08
CA GLU A 68 -7.76 -3.44 -21.59
C GLU A 68 -7.59 -1.94 -21.90
N ARG A 69 -8.61 -1.33 -22.52
CA ARG A 69 -8.61 0.10 -22.83
C ARG A 69 -8.68 0.96 -21.57
N LEU A 70 -9.43 0.53 -20.54
CA LEU A 70 -9.48 1.22 -19.25
C LEU A 70 -8.09 1.30 -18.61
N LEU A 71 -7.40 0.16 -18.55
CA LEU A 71 -6.04 0.08 -17.99
C LEU A 71 -5.05 0.91 -18.80
N GLU A 72 -5.12 0.83 -20.13
CA GLU A 72 -4.27 1.61 -21.03
C GLU A 72 -4.44 3.11 -20.78
N LEU A 73 -5.67 3.62 -20.78
CA LEU A 73 -5.94 5.04 -20.58
C LEU A 73 -5.48 5.50 -19.19
N ALA A 74 -5.73 4.72 -18.14
CA ALA A 74 -5.28 5.04 -16.80
C ALA A 74 -3.75 5.07 -16.70
N ALA A 75 -3.05 4.08 -17.26
CA ALA A 75 -1.60 4.01 -17.24
C ALA A 75 -0.94 5.13 -18.06
N LEU A 76 -1.53 5.52 -19.19
CA LEU A 76 -1.05 6.63 -20.01
C LEU A 76 -1.32 7.99 -19.35
N ALA A 77 -2.49 8.19 -18.73
CA ALA A 77 -2.79 9.43 -18.01
C ALA A 77 -1.88 9.63 -16.79
N GLU A 78 -1.57 8.54 -16.07
CA GLU A 78 -0.72 8.53 -14.87
C GLU A 78 0.79 8.41 -15.17
N SER A 79 1.20 8.35 -16.44
CA SER A 79 2.59 8.00 -16.81
C SER A 79 3.65 8.98 -16.32
N TYR A 80 3.25 10.21 -15.95
CA TYR A 80 4.14 11.25 -15.44
C TYR A 80 4.13 11.35 -13.91
N SER A 81 3.21 10.67 -13.22
CA SER A 81 3.19 10.65 -11.76
C SER A 81 4.22 9.64 -11.22
N LYS A 82 4.87 10.03 -10.12
CA LYS A 82 5.80 9.16 -9.37
C LYS A 82 5.11 8.43 -8.22
N HIS A 83 3.79 8.55 -8.11
CA HIS A 83 3.04 7.93 -7.04
C HIS A 83 3.06 6.38 -7.16
N PRO A 84 3.16 5.61 -6.06
CA PRO A 84 3.16 4.14 -6.11
C PRO A 84 1.97 3.53 -6.87
N VAL A 85 0.81 4.19 -6.82
CA VAL A 85 -0.38 3.85 -7.62
C VAL A 85 -0.10 3.93 -9.13
N ALA A 86 0.47 5.04 -9.61
CA ALA A 86 0.81 5.21 -11.03
C ALA A 86 1.81 4.15 -11.51
N LEU A 87 2.81 3.82 -10.68
CA LEU A 87 3.77 2.77 -10.97
C LEU A 87 3.10 1.40 -11.11
N SER A 88 2.13 1.08 -10.25
CA SER A 88 1.38 -0.18 -10.33
C SER A 88 0.50 -0.29 -11.59
N LEU A 89 -0.04 0.84 -12.07
CA LEU A 89 -0.80 0.90 -13.32
C LEU A 89 0.12 0.69 -14.52
N ALA A 90 1.28 1.33 -14.53
CA ALA A 90 2.28 1.16 -15.58
C ALA A 90 2.82 -0.29 -15.63
N GLU A 91 3.09 -0.90 -14.47
CA GLU A 91 3.49 -2.30 -14.36
C GLU A 91 2.41 -3.23 -14.93
N ALA A 92 1.15 -3.04 -14.54
CA ALA A 92 0.04 -3.85 -15.03
C ALA A 92 -0.23 -3.68 -16.53
N TYR A 93 0.00 -2.48 -17.08
CA TYR A 93 -0.13 -2.22 -18.51
C TYR A 93 0.97 -2.92 -19.33
N GLY A 94 2.19 -3.02 -18.78
CA GLY A 94 3.27 -3.84 -19.33
C GLY A 94 3.88 -3.33 -20.65
N LYS A 95 3.51 -2.14 -21.10
CA LYS A 95 4.05 -1.47 -22.30
C LYS A 95 4.59 -0.09 -21.92
N PRO A 96 5.61 0.42 -22.63
CA PRO A 96 6.08 1.79 -22.40
C PRO A 96 4.97 2.80 -22.72
N ALA A 97 4.85 3.84 -21.89
CA ALA A 97 3.97 4.95 -22.18
C ALA A 97 4.53 5.74 -23.38
N GLU A 98 3.80 5.76 -24.48
CA GLU A 98 4.17 6.50 -25.68
C GLU A 98 3.81 7.98 -25.48
N SER A 99 4.82 8.82 -25.22
CA SER A 99 4.63 10.25 -24.95
C SER A 99 3.95 11.01 -26.10
N THR A 100 4.01 10.50 -27.34
CA THR A 100 3.33 11.08 -28.51
C THR A 100 1.81 11.02 -28.42
N ARG A 101 1.27 10.09 -27.64
CA ARG A 101 -0.16 9.88 -27.45
C ARG A 101 -0.74 10.74 -26.33
N ILE A 102 0.11 11.32 -25.50
CA ILE A 102 -0.26 12.00 -24.26
C ILE A 102 -0.04 13.52 -24.40
N LYS A 103 -1.02 14.32 -23.99
CA LYS A 103 -0.94 15.79 -23.99
C LYS A 103 -1.55 16.37 -22.72
N ASP A 104 -1.10 17.57 -22.37
CA ASP A 104 -1.64 18.43 -21.31
C ASP A 104 -1.90 17.72 -19.96
N VAL A 105 -0.89 16.97 -19.51
CA VAL A 105 -0.96 16.27 -18.21
C VAL A 105 -0.94 17.28 -17.06
N LYS A 106 -1.95 17.19 -16.20
CA LYS A 106 -2.10 18.00 -15.01
C LYS A 106 -2.30 17.10 -13.80
N GLU A 107 -1.32 17.14 -12.90
CA GLU A 107 -1.40 16.46 -11.61
C GLU A 107 -2.18 17.32 -10.62
N GLU A 108 -3.11 16.70 -9.91
CA GLU A 108 -4.03 17.36 -8.99
C GLU A 108 -3.88 16.74 -7.59
N PRO A 109 -3.02 17.34 -6.74
CA PRO A 109 -2.65 16.76 -5.45
C PRO A 109 -3.87 16.43 -4.59
N GLY A 110 -4.00 15.17 -4.18
CA GLY A 110 -5.12 14.68 -3.37
C GLY A 110 -6.40 14.36 -4.16
N TYR A 111 -6.39 14.49 -5.49
CA TYR A 111 -7.50 14.16 -6.39
C TYR A 111 -7.11 13.07 -7.40
N GLY A 112 -6.03 13.28 -8.15
CA GLY A 112 -5.60 12.39 -9.23
C GLY A 112 -4.90 13.16 -10.35
N VAL A 113 -5.12 12.75 -11.60
CA VAL A 113 -4.56 13.36 -12.81
C VAL A 113 -5.65 13.60 -13.86
N HIS A 114 -5.42 14.63 -14.68
CA HIS A 114 -6.14 14.93 -15.91
C HIS A 114 -5.15 14.97 -17.06
N ALA A 115 -5.49 14.35 -18.18
CA ALA A 115 -4.64 14.32 -19.36
C ALA A 115 -5.47 14.07 -20.63
N PHE A 116 -4.91 14.40 -21.79
CA PHE A 116 -5.45 13.97 -23.08
C PHE A 116 -4.66 12.78 -23.62
N VAL A 117 -5.34 11.67 -23.90
CA VAL A 117 -4.74 10.44 -24.43
C VAL A 117 -5.41 10.10 -25.76
N ASP A 118 -4.64 10.06 -26.85
CA ASP A 118 -5.16 9.90 -28.22
C ASP A 118 -6.23 10.94 -28.61
N GLY A 119 -6.20 12.13 -27.98
CA GLY A 119 -7.20 13.18 -28.17
C GLY A 119 -8.48 13.00 -27.34
N LEU A 120 -8.60 11.94 -26.55
CA LEU A 120 -9.67 11.75 -25.57
C LEU A 120 -9.31 12.45 -24.26
N GLU A 121 -10.27 13.12 -23.64
CA GLU A 121 -10.09 13.72 -22.33
C GLU A 121 -10.20 12.66 -21.24
N VAL A 122 -9.15 12.45 -20.46
CA VAL A 122 -9.08 11.39 -19.44
C VAL A 122 -8.87 11.99 -18.06
N TYR A 123 -9.73 11.58 -17.12
CA TYR A 123 -9.56 11.82 -15.69
C TYR A 123 -9.30 10.50 -15.00
N ALA A 124 -8.20 10.39 -14.23
CA ALA A 124 -7.88 9.23 -13.42
C ALA A 124 -7.61 9.67 -11.98
N GLY A 125 -8.34 9.14 -11.00
CA GLY A 125 -8.18 9.59 -9.62
C GLY A 125 -9.17 9.00 -8.64
N ASN A 126 -9.27 9.59 -7.46
CA ASN A 126 -10.17 9.15 -6.41
C ASN A 126 -11.60 9.71 -6.60
N THR A 127 -12.49 9.34 -5.68
CA THR A 127 -13.89 9.81 -5.68
C THR A 127 -14.04 11.33 -5.57
N ARG A 128 -13.07 12.05 -4.97
CA ARG A 128 -13.11 13.52 -4.88
C ARG A 128 -12.93 14.16 -6.25
N LEU A 129 -12.08 13.58 -7.11
CA LEU A 129 -11.93 14.03 -8.50
C LEU A 129 -13.24 13.85 -9.26
N MET A 130 -13.85 12.66 -9.17
CA MET A 130 -15.12 12.37 -9.85
C MET A 130 -16.24 13.31 -9.41
N ASN A 131 -16.36 13.57 -8.11
CA ASN A 131 -17.36 14.51 -7.57
C ASN A 131 -17.14 15.95 -8.07
N ARG A 132 -15.88 16.39 -8.18
CA ARG A 132 -15.56 17.75 -8.61
C ARG A 132 -15.90 17.98 -10.09
N GLU A 133 -15.67 16.98 -10.92
CA GLU A 133 -16.01 17.03 -12.35
C GLU A 133 -17.49 16.70 -12.61
N GLY A 134 -18.28 16.42 -11.57
CA GLY A 134 -19.71 16.09 -11.70
C GLY A 134 -19.99 14.72 -12.32
N ILE A 135 -19.03 13.79 -12.24
CA ILE A 135 -19.08 12.48 -12.87
C ILE A 135 -19.64 11.46 -11.88
N LEU A 136 -20.76 10.83 -12.24
CA LEU A 136 -21.34 9.74 -11.45
C LEU A 136 -20.44 8.49 -11.55
N TYR A 137 -20.04 7.96 -10.40
CA TYR A 137 -19.15 6.79 -10.31
C TYR A 137 -19.80 5.65 -9.51
N ALA A 138 -19.33 4.43 -9.76
CA ALA A 138 -19.74 3.25 -8.99
C ALA A 138 -19.04 3.24 -7.62
N GLN A 139 -19.78 2.94 -6.55
CA GLN A 139 -19.22 2.71 -5.22
C GLN A 139 -18.35 1.45 -5.23
N THR A 140 -17.25 1.48 -4.47
CA THR A 140 -16.31 0.34 -4.37
C THR A 140 -16.47 -0.34 -3.02
N GLU A 141 -16.98 -1.56 -3.00
CA GLU A 141 -17.13 -2.36 -1.77
C GLU A 141 -15.90 -3.26 -1.47
N LYS A 142 -14.90 -3.24 -2.37
CA LYS A 142 -13.72 -4.11 -2.27
C LYS A 142 -12.56 -3.38 -1.59
N ASP A 143 -11.86 -4.08 -0.70
CA ASP A 143 -10.63 -3.57 -0.06
C ASP A 143 -9.57 -3.20 -1.10
N GLY A 144 -9.09 -1.96 -1.04
CA GLY A 144 -8.04 -1.41 -1.89
C GLY A 144 -8.28 0.04 -2.26
N THR A 145 -7.27 0.68 -2.84
CA THR A 145 -7.36 2.03 -3.39
C THR A 145 -7.96 1.95 -4.79
N ALA A 146 -9.15 2.52 -4.97
CA ALA A 146 -9.79 2.60 -6.28
C ALA A 146 -9.35 3.85 -7.05
N VAL A 147 -8.79 3.63 -8.25
CA VAL A 147 -8.55 4.68 -9.24
C VAL A 147 -9.73 4.66 -10.21
N HIS A 148 -10.61 5.64 -10.07
CA HIS A 148 -11.72 5.88 -10.97
C HIS A 148 -11.21 6.54 -12.25
N VAL A 149 -11.75 6.10 -13.39
CA VAL A 149 -11.39 6.63 -14.70
C VAL A 149 -12.65 7.15 -15.39
N ALA A 150 -12.56 8.33 -15.96
CA ALA A 150 -13.57 8.91 -16.82
C ALA A 150 -12.96 9.38 -18.14
N VAL A 151 -13.72 9.27 -19.21
CA VAL A 151 -13.34 9.62 -20.58
C VAL A 151 -14.40 10.52 -21.18
N ASP A 152 -14.03 11.69 -21.69
CA ASP A 152 -14.91 12.70 -22.28
C ASP A 152 -16.15 12.99 -21.39
N GLY A 153 -15.89 13.20 -20.09
CA GLY A 153 -16.92 13.48 -19.08
C GLY A 153 -17.81 12.29 -18.69
N LYS A 154 -17.54 11.08 -19.21
CA LYS A 154 -18.31 9.86 -18.91
C LYS A 154 -17.48 8.88 -18.09
N TYR A 155 -18.09 8.30 -17.08
CA TYR A 155 -17.45 7.26 -16.26
C TYR A 155 -17.14 6.01 -17.09
N ALA A 156 -15.88 5.58 -17.08
CA ALA A 156 -15.38 4.43 -17.83
C ALA A 156 -15.14 3.19 -16.95
N GLY A 157 -14.99 3.37 -15.63
CA GLY A 157 -14.79 2.29 -14.67
C GLY A 157 -13.79 2.66 -13.57
N TYR A 158 -13.32 1.66 -12.85
CA TYR A 158 -12.25 1.84 -11.87
C TYR A 158 -11.27 0.68 -11.87
N ILE A 159 -10.05 0.97 -11.40
CA ILE A 159 -8.98 0.01 -11.20
C ILE A 159 -8.70 -0.07 -9.72
N LEU A 160 -8.80 -1.27 -9.16
CA LEU A 160 -8.55 -1.51 -7.75
C LEU A 160 -7.09 -1.87 -7.56
N ILE A 161 -6.41 -1.11 -6.73
CA ILE A 161 -4.99 -1.29 -6.41
C ILE A 161 -4.89 -1.67 -4.93
N ALA A 162 -4.10 -2.70 -4.64
CA ALA A 162 -3.89 -3.14 -3.27
C ALA A 162 -2.41 -3.40 -3.03
N ASP A 163 -2.00 -3.19 -1.78
CA ASP A 163 -0.66 -3.54 -1.32
C ASP A 163 -0.58 -5.06 -1.07
N THR A 164 0.55 -5.65 -1.42
CA THR A 164 0.83 -7.07 -1.21
C THR A 164 1.01 -7.37 0.26
N ILE A 165 0.20 -8.28 0.80
CA ILE A 165 0.40 -8.81 2.16
C ILE A 165 1.70 -9.63 2.19
N ARG A 166 2.59 -9.37 3.15
CA ARG A 166 3.83 -10.17 3.31
C ARG A 166 3.49 -11.64 3.50
N LYS A 167 4.26 -12.51 2.84
CA LYS A 167 4.04 -13.98 2.85
C LYS A 167 3.88 -14.58 4.25
N ASP A 168 4.61 -14.06 5.24
CA ASP A 168 4.60 -14.59 6.60
C ASP A 168 3.58 -13.93 7.54
N THR A 169 2.93 -12.84 7.13
CA THR A 169 1.92 -12.14 7.94
C THR A 169 0.82 -13.10 8.41
N GLY A 170 0.31 -13.95 7.51
CA GLY A 170 -0.71 -14.93 7.88
C GLY A 170 -0.24 -15.95 8.92
N LYS A 171 1.04 -16.37 8.87
CA LYS A 171 1.63 -17.29 9.86
C LYS A 171 1.83 -16.59 11.20
N LEU A 172 2.36 -15.36 11.19
CA LEU A 172 2.54 -14.53 12.36
C LEU A 172 1.22 -14.35 13.12
N MET A 173 0.16 -13.92 12.43
CA MET A 173 -1.14 -13.68 13.04
C MET A 173 -1.74 -14.95 13.65
N ARG A 174 -1.58 -16.11 13.00
CA ARG A 174 -2.00 -17.40 13.58
C ARG A 174 -1.18 -17.77 14.81
N TRP A 175 0.13 -17.52 14.79
CA TRP A 175 1.02 -17.81 15.91
C TRP A 175 0.70 -16.93 17.13
N MET A 176 0.49 -15.62 16.93
CA MET A 176 0.13 -14.68 18.01
C MET A 176 -1.22 -15.03 18.64
N ARG A 177 -2.23 -15.36 17.83
CA ARG A 177 -3.53 -15.85 18.33
C ARG A 177 -3.39 -17.12 19.16
N LYS A 178 -2.58 -18.08 18.74
CA LYS A 178 -2.30 -19.31 19.52
C LYS A 178 -1.59 -19.02 20.85
N LYS A 179 -0.88 -17.90 20.95
CA LYS A 179 -0.21 -17.43 22.17
C LYS A 179 -1.08 -16.53 23.03
N ASN A 180 -2.36 -16.32 22.67
CA ASN A 180 -3.28 -15.40 23.34
C ASN A 180 -2.75 -13.96 23.44
N MET A 181 -1.94 -13.53 22.45
CA MET A 181 -1.48 -12.16 22.34
C MET A 181 -2.56 -11.31 21.66
N GLY A 182 -2.88 -10.15 22.23
CA GLY A 182 -3.74 -9.16 21.60
C GLY A 182 -3.08 -8.63 20.32
N THR A 183 -3.86 -8.50 19.25
CA THR A 183 -3.38 -7.93 17.98
C THR A 183 -4.38 -6.90 17.47
N VAL A 184 -3.91 -5.69 17.23
CA VAL A 184 -4.68 -4.58 16.67
C VAL A 184 -3.98 -4.08 15.42
N MET A 185 -4.73 -3.71 14.39
CA MET A 185 -4.19 -3.01 13.22
C MET A 185 -4.61 -1.55 13.30
N LEU A 186 -3.66 -0.63 13.17
CA LEU A 186 -3.90 0.79 12.95
C LEU A 186 -3.47 1.12 11.52
N THR A 187 -4.36 1.74 10.74
CA THR A 187 -4.07 2.10 9.37
C THR A 187 -4.77 3.41 9.01
N GLY A 188 -4.10 4.25 8.22
CA GLY A 188 -4.68 5.45 7.62
C GLY A 188 -5.33 5.18 6.26
N ASP A 189 -5.26 3.95 5.78
CA ASP A 189 -5.93 3.53 4.56
C ASP A 189 -7.43 3.38 4.85
N ASN A 190 -8.28 3.75 3.88
CA ASN A 190 -9.73 3.58 3.97
C ASN A 190 -10.16 2.12 3.75
#